data_AF-A0A2T6DES3-F1
#
_entry.id   AF-A0A2T6DES3-F1
#
_cell.length_a   1.000
_cell.length_b   1.000
_cell.length_c   1.000
_cell.angle_alpha   90.00
_cell.angle_beta   90.00
_cell.angle_gamma   90.00
#
_symmetry.space_group_name_H-M   'P 1'
#
loop_
_entity.id
_entity.type
_entity.pdbx_description
1 polymer ?
#
loop_
_entity_poly.entity_id
_entity_poly.type
_entity_poly.pdbx_seq_one_letter_code
_entity_poly.pdbx_strand_id
1 'polypeptide(L)'
;MDPSTWLQLPAIKRYFPHTASLEEVVEHGQLLQAEGLRGVYEEIRRQSPFASMALSWCFNEPWPCAANCSLLGWAFMPKRAYTAVAEACRPILASAKIVKFGWRAGEKFTAELWILNDSFEIAPPLLIQPVLYFGETSLALETWQTVESAAQTNIRGVMIAATLPTDFTGVFRLELHAVDQPAYSNGYKLCILQ
;
A
#
# COMPACT_ATOMS: atom_id res chain seq x y z
N MET A 1 10.75 -25.07 13.80
CA MET A 1 10.48 -23.74 13.22
C MET A 1 11.29 -23.66 11.94
N ASP A 2 10.69 -23.32 10.81
CA ASP A 2 11.42 -23.23 9.53
C ASP A 2 12.46 -22.10 9.63
N PRO A 3 13.77 -22.35 9.41
CA PRO A 3 14.79 -21.31 9.48
C PRO A 3 14.57 -20.16 8.49
N SER A 4 13.75 -20.36 7.44
CA SER A 4 13.37 -19.31 6.48
C SER A 4 12.25 -18.39 6.97
N THR A 5 11.68 -18.63 8.16
CA THR A 5 10.51 -17.90 8.68
C THR A 5 10.71 -16.38 8.71
N TRP A 6 11.91 -15.88 9.00
CA TRP A 6 12.13 -14.42 9.08
C TRP A 6 12.37 -13.77 7.72
N LEU A 7 12.92 -14.53 6.77
CA LEU A 7 13.15 -14.05 5.40
C LEU A 7 11.90 -14.19 4.53
N GLN A 8 10.96 -15.05 4.92
CA GLN A 8 9.70 -15.30 4.20
C GLN A 8 9.91 -15.64 2.71
N LEU A 9 10.97 -16.41 2.41
CA LEU A 9 11.29 -16.85 1.05
C LEU A 9 10.10 -17.51 0.33
N PRO A 10 9.27 -18.36 0.98
CA PRO A 10 8.09 -18.91 0.32
C PRO A 10 7.08 -17.84 -0.12
N ALA A 11 6.90 -16.78 0.68
CA ALA A 11 6.01 -15.67 0.32
C ALA A 11 6.59 -14.84 -0.84
N ILE A 12 7.90 -14.58 -0.83
CA ILE A 12 8.58 -13.91 -1.94
C ILE A 12 8.40 -14.72 -3.23
N LYS A 13 8.71 -16.02 -3.22
CA LYS A 13 8.59 -16.90 -4.40
C LYS A 13 7.16 -17.07 -4.88
N ARG A 14 6.17 -16.93 -4.00
CA ARG A 14 4.75 -16.96 -4.40
C ARG A 14 4.38 -15.79 -5.33
N TYR A 15 4.94 -14.60 -5.09
CA TYR A 15 4.65 -13.41 -5.88
C TYR A 15 5.69 -13.15 -6.98
N PHE A 16 6.93 -13.60 -6.78
CA PHE A 16 8.09 -13.38 -7.64
C PHE A 16 8.87 -14.70 -7.80
N PRO A 17 8.35 -15.67 -8.56
CA PRO A 17 8.90 -17.03 -8.64
C PRO A 17 10.31 -17.08 -9.24
N HIS A 18 10.69 -16.09 -10.05
CA HIS A 18 11.99 -15.99 -10.70
C HIS A 18 13.06 -15.25 -9.88
N THR A 19 12.79 -14.94 -8.60
CA THR A 19 13.79 -14.35 -7.69
C THR A 19 14.99 -15.30 -7.55
N ALA A 20 16.16 -14.87 -8.03
CA ALA A 20 17.37 -15.67 -8.17
C ALA A 20 18.59 -15.11 -7.41
N SER A 21 18.64 -13.80 -7.13
CA SER A 21 19.76 -13.17 -6.41
C SER A 21 19.39 -12.71 -4.99
N LEU A 22 20.40 -12.49 -4.14
CA LEU A 22 20.18 -11.93 -2.80
C LEU A 22 19.60 -10.51 -2.88
N GLU A 23 20.07 -9.71 -3.82
CA GLU A 23 19.59 -8.35 -4.07
C GLU A 23 18.11 -8.36 -4.45
N GLU A 24 17.68 -9.30 -5.30
CA GLU A 24 16.27 -9.48 -5.64
C GLU A 24 15.43 -9.96 -4.45
N VAL A 25 15.97 -10.85 -3.62
CA VAL A 25 15.32 -11.25 -2.35
C VAL A 25 15.10 -10.04 -1.46
N VAL A 26 16.10 -9.17 -1.32
CA VAL A 26 16.00 -7.92 -0.53
C VAL A 26 14.97 -6.97 -1.14
N GLU A 27 15.02 -6.76 -2.46
CA GLU A 27 14.11 -5.86 -3.18
C GLU A 27 12.65 -6.29 -3.02
N HIS A 28 12.35 -7.56 -3.31
CA HIS A 28 11.01 -8.11 -3.21
C HIS A 28 10.54 -8.21 -1.75
N GLY A 29 11.43 -8.57 -0.82
CA GLY A 29 11.11 -8.61 0.61
C GLY A 29 10.73 -7.22 1.15
N GLN A 30 11.51 -6.20 0.81
CA GLN A 30 11.24 -4.81 1.19
C GLN A 30 9.93 -4.30 0.58
N LEU A 31 9.63 -4.65 -0.68
CA LEU A 31 8.37 -4.33 -1.33
C LEU A 31 7.18 -4.97 -0.61
N LEU A 32 7.23 -6.28 -0.36
CA LEU A 32 6.16 -7.01 0.31
C LEU A 32 5.92 -6.50 1.74
N GLN A 33 6.99 -6.22 2.48
CA GLN A 33 6.88 -5.64 3.82
C GLN A 33 6.21 -4.25 3.78
N ALA A 34 6.63 -3.39 2.85
CA ALA A 34 6.12 -2.02 2.74
C ALA A 34 4.64 -1.98 2.34
N GLU A 35 4.26 -2.65 1.26
CA GLU A 35 2.86 -2.65 0.78
C GLU A 35 1.94 -3.43 1.71
N GLY A 36 2.43 -4.52 2.32
CA GLY A 36 1.70 -5.27 3.33
C GLY A 36 1.37 -4.42 4.54
N LEU A 37 2.35 -3.70 5.10
CA LEU A 37 2.12 -2.83 6.25
C LEU A 37 1.28 -1.60 5.91
N ARG A 38 1.47 -0.97 4.74
CA ARG A 38 0.60 0.12 4.24
C ARG A 38 -0.87 -0.33 4.27
N GLY A 39 -1.15 -1.48 3.67
CA GLY A 39 -2.50 -2.05 3.62
C GLY A 39 -3.07 -2.35 5.01
N VAL A 40 -2.28 -2.92 5.92
CA VAL A 40 -2.71 -3.23 7.30
C VAL A 40 -3.05 -1.95 8.07
N TYR A 41 -2.20 -0.94 8.05
CA TYR A 41 -2.44 0.32 8.76
C TYR A 41 -3.68 1.04 8.23
N GLU A 42 -3.81 1.16 6.90
CA GLU A 42 -4.98 1.81 6.31
C GLU A 42 -6.28 1.02 6.55
N GLU A 43 -6.25 -0.31 6.55
CA GLU A 43 -7.44 -1.13 6.85
C GLU A 43 -7.84 -1.05 8.33
N ILE A 44 -6.90 -1.04 9.26
CA ILE A 44 -7.22 -0.85 10.68
C ILE A 44 -7.87 0.51 10.92
N ARG A 45 -7.36 1.58 10.27
CA ARG A 45 -7.98 2.92 10.31
C ARG A 45 -9.42 2.90 9.81
N ARG A 46 -9.70 2.21 8.70
CA ARG A 46 -11.09 2.04 8.17
C ARG A 46 -12.04 1.40 9.17
N GLN A 47 -11.54 0.55 10.07
CA GLN A 47 -12.35 -0.18 11.04
C GLN A 47 -12.61 0.61 12.33
N SER A 48 -12.14 1.87 12.44
CA SER A 48 -12.54 2.76 13.52
C SER A 48 -14.08 2.92 13.57
N PRO A 49 -14.72 2.86 14.76
CA PRO A 49 -14.11 2.81 16.10
C PRO A 49 -13.84 1.39 16.64
N PHE A 50 -14.17 0.33 15.89
CA PHE A 50 -14.02 -1.06 16.35
C PHE A 50 -12.54 -1.47 16.52
N ALA A 51 -11.67 -0.98 15.64
CA ALA A 51 -10.23 -1.11 15.80
C ALA A 51 -9.63 0.26 16.14
N SER A 52 -9.04 0.39 17.33
CA SER A 52 -8.57 1.69 17.85
C SER A 52 -7.06 1.91 17.74
N MET A 53 -6.30 0.90 17.31
CA MET A 53 -4.84 1.01 17.25
C MET A 53 -4.20 -0.02 16.30
N ALA A 54 -3.17 0.42 15.58
CA ALA A 54 -2.24 -0.44 14.84
C ALA A 54 -0.81 -0.20 15.34
N LEU A 55 -0.11 -1.26 15.74
CA LEU A 55 1.29 -1.20 16.16
C LEU A 55 2.12 -2.20 15.38
N SER A 56 3.27 -1.75 14.87
CA SER A 56 4.23 -2.62 14.21
C SER A 56 5.06 -3.37 15.25
N TRP A 57 4.99 -4.70 15.21
CA TRP A 57 6.03 -5.54 15.81
C TRP A 57 7.13 -5.74 14.76
N CYS A 58 8.34 -5.23 14.94
CA CYS A 58 8.76 -4.22 15.91
C CYS A 58 9.08 -2.89 15.22
N PHE A 59 9.33 -1.84 16.01
CA PHE A 59 9.73 -0.56 15.43
C PHE A 59 11.18 -0.60 14.92
N ASN A 60 12.12 -1.01 15.77
CA ASN A 60 13.57 -1.01 15.46
C ASN A 60 14.29 -2.29 15.89
N GLU A 61 15.56 -2.41 15.49
CA GLU A 61 16.46 -3.51 15.87
C GLU A 61 17.46 -3.10 16.97
N PRO A 62 17.72 -3.97 17.98
CA PRO A 62 18.70 -3.69 19.03
C PRO A 62 20.15 -3.97 18.61
N TRP A 63 20.36 -4.73 17.53
CA TRP A 63 21.66 -5.15 17.00
C TRP A 63 21.58 -5.32 15.47
N PRO A 64 22.71 -5.45 14.74
CA PRO A 64 22.67 -5.77 13.32
C PRO A 64 21.87 -7.06 13.06
N CYS A 65 20.86 -6.99 12.19
CA CYS A 65 20.04 -8.14 11.84
C CYS A 65 19.87 -8.26 10.32
N ALA A 66 20.04 -9.47 9.79
CA ALA A 66 19.87 -9.73 8.35
C ALA A 66 18.39 -9.81 7.93
N ALA A 67 17.52 -10.35 8.79
CA ALA A 67 16.10 -10.52 8.51
C ALA A 67 15.27 -10.32 9.78
N ASN A 68 14.35 -9.36 9.75
CA ASN A 68 13.43 -9.02 10.83
C ASN A 68 12.26 -8.18 10.27
N CYS A 69 11.15 -8.12 10.98
CA CYS A 69 9.96 -7.32 10.67
C CYS A 69 10.04 -5.85 11.14
N SER A 70 11.21 -5.38 11.61
CA SER A 70 11.41 -3.99 12.02
C SER A 70 11.12 -2.99 10.90
N LEU A 71 10.74 -1.76 11.24
CA LEU A 71 10.66 -0.64 10.29
C LEU A 71 12.02 0.05 10.14
N LEU A 72 12.79 0.11 11.24
CA LEU A 72 14.11 0.73 11.32
C LEU A 72 15.15 -0.35 11.60
N GLY A 73 16.08 -0.55 10.67
CA GLY A 73 17.24 -1.39 10.88
C GLY A 73 18.18 -0.81 11.93
N TRP A 74 19.14 -1.62 12.37
CA TRP A 74 20.20 -1.17 13.27
C TRP A 74 20.96 0.04 12.71
N ALA A 75 21.48 0.90 13.60
CA ALA A 75 22.12 2.18 13.27
C ALA A 75 21.21 3.16 12.49
N PHE A 76 19.92 3.18 12.83
CA PHE A 76 18.93 4.14 12.30
C PHE A 76 18.71 4.04 10.78
N MET A 77 18.82 2.83 10.21
CA MET A 77 18.66 2.61 8.78
C MET A 77 17.18 2.39 8.42
N PRO A 78 16.46 3.37 7.81
CA PRO A 78 15.05 3.19 7.49
C PRO A 78 14.86 2.13 6.39
N LYS A 79 13.99 1.15 6.65
CA LYS A 79 13.49 0.24 5.61
C LYS A 79 12.38 0.93 4.83
N ARG A 80 12.04 0.42 3.64
CA ARG A 80 10.94 0.98 2.84
C ARG A 80 9.60 0.96 3.59
N ALA A 81 9.43 -0.04 4.44
CA ALA A 81 8.29 -0.16 5.34
C ALA A 81 8.12 1.03 6.30
N TYR A 82 9.21 1.67 6.75
CA TYR A 82 9.13 2.87 7.59
C TYR A 82 8.38 3.98 6.88
N THR A 83 8.80 4.30 5.65
CA THR A 83 8.14 5.34 4.83
C THR A 83 6.71 4.95 4.50
N ALA A 84 6.46 3.69 4.11
CA ALA A 84 5.11 3.24 3.80
C ALA A 84 4.14 3.35 4.99
N VAL A 85 4.59 3.00 6.20
CA VAL A 85 3.78 3.18 7.43
C VAL A 85 3.60 4.67 7.74
N ALA A 86 4.64 5.49 7.62
CA ALA A 86 4.53 6.94 7.84
C ALA A 86 3.52 7.59 6.87
N GLU A 87 3.53 7.19 5.60
CA GLU A 87 2.56 7.63 4.59
C GLU A 87 1.14 7.16 4.92
N ALA A 88 0.99 5.89 5.32
CA ALA A 88 -0.29 5.32 5.75
C ALA A 88 -0.85 5.97 7.04
N CYS A 89 0.00 6.63 7.82
CA CYS A 89 -0.38 7.36 9.05
C CYS A 89 -0.58 8.87 8.83
N ARG A 90 -0.58 9.37 7.59
CA ARG A 90 -0.93 10.79 7.35
C ARG A 90 -2.32 11.11 7.91
N PRO A 91 -2.50 12.29 8.56
CA PRO A 91 -3.76 12.65 9.21
C PRO A 91 -4.96 12.59 8.26
N ILE A 92 -4.80 13.10 7.04
CA ILE A 92 -5.77 13.00 5.95
C ILE A 92 -5.11 12.29 4.76
N LEU A 93 -5.80 11.30 4.19
CA LEU A 93 -5.24 10.42 3.17
C LEU A 93 -6.33 9.89 2.22
N ALA A 94 -6.12 10.01 0.90
CA ALA A 94 -6.85 9.23 -0.08
C ALA A 94 -6.33 7.78 -0.04
N SER A 95 -7.22 6.82 0.14
CA SER A 95 -6.83 5.43 0.37
C SER A 95 -7.66 4.46 -0.49
N ALA A 96 -7.03 3.39 -0.96
CA ALA A 96 -7.67 2.29 -1.66
C ALA A 96 -7.65 1.03 -0.79
N LYS A 97 -8.83 0.44 -0.58
CA LYS A 97 -8.96 -0.92 -0.06
C LYS A 97 -8.81 -1.90 -1.22
N ILE A 98 -7.68 -2.60 -1.23
CA ILE A 98 -7.30 -3.56 -2.27
C ILE A 98 -7.27 -4.95 -1.64
N VAL A 99 -8.06 -5.89 -2.19
CA VAL A 99 -8.31 -7.18 -1.55
C VAL A 99 -7.14 -8.17 -1.62
N LYS A 100 -6.17 -7.92 -2.51
CA LYS A 100 -5.01 -8.79 -2.72
C LYS A 100 -3.86 -8.04 -3.39
N PHE A 101 -2.64 -8.52 -3.14
CA PHE A 101 -1.41 -7.99 -3.73
C PHE A 101 -1.15 -8.49 -5.16
N GLY A 102 -1.37 -9.78 -5.40
CA GLY A 102 -1.11 -10.44 -6.69
C GLY A 102 -2.37 -10.63 -7.53
N TRP A 103 -2.31 -10.17 -8.77
CA TRP A 103 -3.37 -10.22 -9.79
C TRP A 103 -2.95 -11.08 -10.99
N ARG A 104 -3.89 -11.50 -11.84
CA ARG A 104 -3.59 -12.18 -13.11
C ARG A 104 -3.69 -11.21 -14.28
N ALA A 105 -2.92 -11.45 -15.33
CA ALA A 105 -3.06 -10.73 -16.59
C ALA A 105 -4.49 -10.88 -17.14
N GLY A 106 -5.09 -9.80 -17.64
CA GLY A 106 -6.50 -9.80 -18.07
C GLY A 106 -7.53 -9.85 -16.93
N GLU A 107 -7.12 -9.93 -15.67
CA GLU A 107 -8.05 -9.95 -14.53
C GLU A 107 -8.73 -8.59 -14.34
N LYS A 108 -9.98 -8.59 -13.89
CA LYS A 108 -10.67 -7.37 -13.45
C LYS A 108 -10.10 -6.92 -12.10
N PHE A 109 -9.27 -5.89 -12.13
CA PHE A 109 -8.83 -5.15 -10.96
C PHE A 109 -10.02 -4.41 -10.32
N THR A 110 -10.08 -4.41 -8.99
CA THR A 110 -11.05 -3.64 -8.21
C THR A 110 -10.42 -3.07 -6.96
N ALA A 111 -10.76 -1.83 -6.61
CA ALA A 111 -10.43 -1.23 -5.33
C ALA A 111 -11.57 -0.35 -4.84
N GLU A 112 -11.83 -0.33 -3.54
CA GLU A 112 -12.79 0.60 -2.94
C GLU A 112 -12.02 1.81 -2.41
N LEU A 113 -12.42 3.00 -2.84
CA LEU A 113 -11.76 4.24 -2.45
C LEU A 113 -12.33 4.78 -1.14
N TRP A 114 -11.47 5.43 -0.37
CA TRP A 114 -11.76 6.00 0.94
C TRP A 114 -11.01 7.32 1.11
N ILE A 115 -11.58 8.22 1.91
CA ILE A 115 -10.80 9.26 2.59
C ILE A 115 -10.65 8.82 4.05
N LEU A 116 -9.41 8.70 4.51
CA LEU A 116 -9.10 8.50 5.92
C LEU A 116 -8.81 9.86 6.54
N ASN A 117 -9.50 10.21 7.62
CA ASN A 117 -9.31 11.47 8.34
C ASN A 117 -9.28 11.20 9.84
N ASP A 118 -8.08 11.20 10.42
CA ASP A 118 -7.86 11.13 11.87
C ASP A 118 -7.51 12.50 12.47
N SER A 119 -7.51 13.55 11.64
CA SER A 119 -7.20 14.91 12.09
C SER A 119 -8.37 15.52 12.86
N PHE A 120 -8.08 16.58 13.62
CA PHE A 120 -9.10 17.40 14.27
C PHE A 120 -9.73 18.44 13.32
N GLU A 121 -9.34 18.40 12.04
CA GLU A 121 -9.79 19.33 11.02
C GLU A 121 -10.82 18.68 10.10
N ILE A 122 -11.66 19.52 9.51
CA ILE A 122 -12.55 19.13 8.42
C ILE A 122 -11.71 19.00 7.15
N ALA A 123 -11.79 17.87 6.45
CA ALA A 123 -11.25 17.75 5.10
C ALA A 123 -12.30 18.23 4.09
N PRO A 124 -12.00 19.22 3.24
CA PRO A 124 -12.95 19.69 2.24
C PRO A 124 -13.24 18.60 1.20
N PRO A 125 -14.31 18.73 0.40
CA PRO A 125 -14.51 17.90 -0.78
C PRO A 125 -13.26 17.89 -1.67
N LEU A 126 -12.81 16.70 -2.07
CA LEU A 126 -11.63 16.48 -2.91
C LEU A 126 -12.05 15.88 -4.25
N LEU A 127 -11.30 16.20 -5.30
CA LEU A 127 -11.35 15.46 -6.56
C LEU A 127 -10.22 14.44 -6.58
N ILE A 128 -10.57 13.15 -6.54
CA ILE A 128 -9.61 12.05 -6.62
C ILE A 128 -9.58 11.49 -8.04
N GLN A 129 -8.42 11.51 -8.68
CA GLN A 129 -8.15 10.88 -9.96
C GLN A 129 -7.31 9.62 -9.74
N PRO A 130 -7.90 8.42 -9.82
CA PRO A 130 -7.16 7.17 -9.76
C PRO A 130 -6.50 6.89 -11.12
N VAL A 131 -5.25 6.45 -11.11
CA VAL A 131 -4.49 6.09 -12.32
C VAL A 131 -3.73 4.80 -12.07
N LEU A 132 -3.89 3.84 -12.98
CA LEU A 132 -3.07 2.64 -13.02
C LEU A 132 -1.87 2.87 -13.94
N TYR A 133 -0.67 2.49 -13.51
CA TYR A 133 0.55 2.57 -14.31
C TYR A 133 1.15 1.18 -14.53
N PHE A 134 1.42 0.86 -15.79
CA PHE A 134 2.05 -0.38 -16.25
C PHE A 134 3.33 -0.02 -17.02
N GLY A 135 4.44 0.14 -16.29
CA GLY A 135 5.67 0.70 -16.83
C GLY A 135 5.48 2.16 -17.25
N GLU A 136 5.65 2.44 -18.54
CA GLU A 136 5.46 3.77 -19.13
C GLU A 136 4.01 4.06 -19.55
N THR A 137 3.17 3.02 -19.62
CA THR A 137 1.76 3.17 -19.99
C THR A 137 0.91 3.44 -18.76
N SER A 138 -0.17 4.21 -18.93
CA SER A 138 -1.11 4.50 -17.85
C SER A 138 -2.56 4.44 -18.31
N LEU A 139 -3.44 4.15 -17.35
CA LEU A 139 -4.88 4.11 -17.52
C LEU A 139 -5.52 4.95 -16.41
N ALA A 140 -6.04 6.12 -16.77
CA ALA A 140 -6.87 6.92 -15.88
C ALA A 140 -8.23 6.23 -15.69
N LEU A 141 -8.68 6.15 -14.45
CA LEU A 141 -9.99 5.62 -14.09
C LEU A 141 -10.98 6.76 -13.84
N GLU A 142 -12.24 6.42 -13.61
CA GLU A 142 -13.26 7.41 -13.28
C GLU A 142 -12.86 8.20 -12.02
N THR A 143 -12.96 9.53 -12.12
CA THR A 143 -12.71 10.44 -11.01
C THR A 143 -13.78 10.30 -9.95
N TRP A 144 -13.38 10.39 -8.69
CA TRP A 144 -14.30 10.43 -7.57
C TRP A 144 -14.28 11.81 -6.91
N GLN A 145 -15.40 12.52 -6.99
CA GLN A 145 -15.66 13.70 -6.18
C GLN A 145 -16.10 13.25 -4.78
N THR A 146 -15.27 13.52 -3.77
CA THR A 146 -15.61 13.19 -2.39
C THR A 146 -16.60 14.19 -1.81
N VAL A 147 -17.21 13.81 -0.69
CA VAL A 147 -17.88 14.75 0.20
C VAL A 147 -16.89 15.32 1.20
N GLU A 148 -17.32 16.32 1.95
CA GLU A 148 -16.63 16.80 3.14
C GLU A 148 -16.48 15.67 4.16
N SER A 149 -15.33 15.58 4.80
CA SER A 149 -15.05 14.69 5.92
C SER A 149 -14.95 15.52 7.20
N ALA A 150 -15.87 15.28 8.14
CA ALA A 150 -15.76 15.85 9.48
C ALA A 150 -14.46 15.39 10.16
N ALA A 151 -14.03 16.14 11.18
CA ALA A 151 -12.90 15.75 12.02
C ALA A 151 -13.03 14.30 12.51
N GLN A 152 -11.92 13.57 12.47
CA GLN A 152 -11.83 12.18 12.94
C GLN A 152 -12.84 11.20 12.28
N THR A 153 -13.29 11.50 11.06
CA THR A 153 -14.32 10.72 10.36
C THR A 153 -13.86 10.27 8.98
N ASN A 154 -13.74 8.96 8.79
CA ASN A 154 -13.44 8.37 7.49
C ASN A 154 -14.65 8.42 6.56
N ILE A 155 -14.42 8.62 5.26
CA ILE A 155 -15.45 8.57 4.22
C ILE A 155 -15.23 7.35 3.36
N ARG A 156 -16.23 6.47 3.33
CA ARG A 156 -16.31 5.37 2.36
C ARG A 156 -16.76 5.93 1.02
N GLY A 157 -16.00 5.62 -0.02
CA GLY A 157 -16.23 6.11 -1.37
C GLY A 157 -16.79 5.06 -2.32
N VAL A 158 -16.38 5.21 -3.57
CA VAL A 158 -16.82 4.39 -4.70
C VAL A 158 -15.91 3.18 -4.91
N MET A 159 -16.41 2.19 -5.66
CA MET A 159 -15.60 1.10 -6.17
C MET A 159 -15.10 1.44 -7.58
N ILE A 160 -13.78 1.44 -7.76
CA ILE A 160 -13.16 1.55 -9.08
C ILE A 160 -12.84 0.16 -9.61
N ALA A 161 -12.88 0.02 -10.93
CA ALA A 161 -12.52 -1.22 -11.60
C ALA A 161 -11.89 -0.98 -12.97
N ALA A 162 -11.01 -1.88 -13.38
CA ALA A 162 -10.41 -1.90 -14.70
C ALA A 162 -10.01 -3.34 -15.09
N THR A 163 -9.99 -3.64 -16.38
CA THR A 163 -9.38 -4.88 -16.85
C THR A 163 -7.88 -4.66 -16.99
N LEU A 164 -7.07 -5.48 -16.30
CA LEU A 164 -5.62 -5.40 -16.39
C LEU A 164 -5.14 -5.82 -17.80
N PRO A 165 -4.04 -5.24 -18.31
CA PRO A 165 -3.46 -5.67 -19.57
C PRO A 165 -3.11 -7.16 -19.58
N THR A 166 -3.15 -7.77 -20.77
CA THR A 166 -2.83 -9.20 -20.95
C THR A 166 -1.35 -9.43 -21.24
N ASP A 167 -0.64 -8.37 -21.63
CA ASP A 167 0.73 -8.32 -22.11
C ASP A 167 1.71 -7.66 -21.13
N PHE A 168 1.26 -7.36 -19.90
CA PHE A 168 2.10 -6.83 -18.83
C PHE A 168 2.40 -7.90 -17.77
N THR A 169 3.63 -7.91 -17.25
CA THR A 169 4.03 -8.73 -16.11
C THR A 169 4.86 -7.92 -15.13
N GLY A 170 4.92 -8.35 -13.88
CA GLY A 170 5.69 -7.66 -12.84
C GLY A 170 4.87 -6.65 -12.05
N VAL A 171 5.53 -5.60 -11.56
CA VAL A 171 4.93 -4.63 -10.63
C VAL A 171 4.22 -3.51 -11.39
N PHE A 172 2.94 -3.30 -11.09
CA PHE A 172 2.17 -2.14 -11.54
C PHE A 172 1.84 -1.23 -10.36
N ARG A 173 1.44 0.02 -10.63
CA ARG A 173 1.07 0.99 -9.60
C ARG A 173 -0.38 1.41 -9.73
N LEU A 174 -1.03 1.63 -8.60
CA LEU A 174 -2.24 2.46 -8.50
C LEU A 174 -1.83 3.75 -7.79
N GLU A 175 -2.10 4.90 -8.40
CA GLU A 175 -1.96 6.20 -7.75
C GLU A 175 -3.33 6.86 -7.62
N LEU A 176 -3.60 7.40 -6.45
CA LEU A 176 -4.78 8.21 -6.14
C LEU A 176 -4.31 9.66 -6.06
N HIS A 177 -4.53 10.44 -7.12
CA HIS A 177 -4.15 11.84 -7.14
C HIS A 177 -5.30 12.69 -6.59
N ALA A 178 -5.07 13.35 -5.45
CA ALA A 178 -5.96 14.39 -4.96
C ALA A 178 -5.62 15.69 -5.71
N VAL A 179 -6.38 15.99 -6.76
CA VAL A 179 -6.03 16.98 -7.80
C VAL A 179 -5.71 18.36 -7.19
N ASP A 180 -6.58 18.85 -6.31
CA ASP A 180 -6.44 20.16 -5.69
C ASP A 180 -5.64 20.15 -4.37
N GLN A 181 -5.36 18.97 -3.82
CA GLN A 181 -4.66 18.79 -2.55
C GLN A 181 -3.63 17.65 -2.65
N PRO A 182 -2.52 17.84 -3.40
CA PRO A 182 -1.57 16.76 -3.67
C PRO A 182 -1.01 16.06 -2.43
N ALA A 183 -0.96 16.76 -1.28
CA ALA A 183 -0.54 16.22 0.01
C ALA A 183 -1.39 15.03 0.50
N TYR A 184 -2.64 14.89 0.03
CA TYR A 184 -3.54 13.78 0.37
C TYR A 184 -3.46 12.62 -0.60
N SER A 185 -2.71 12.75 -1.70
CA SER A 185 -2.51 11.70 -2.68
C SER A 185 -1.83 10.48 -2.07
N ASN A 186 -2.02 9.31 -2.66
CA ASN A 186 -1.39 8.07 -2.19
C ASN A 186 -1.11 7.11 -3.35
N GLY A 187 -0.22 6.15 -3.15
CA GLY A 187 0.15 5.18 -4.17
C GLY A 187 0.35 3.79 -3.59
N TYR A 188 0.13 2.80 -4.45
CA TYR A 188 0.26 1.38 -4.12
C TYR A 188 1.07 0.70 -5.21
N LYS A 189 1.91 -0.25 -4.80
CA LYS A 189 2.57 -1.18 -5.71
C LYS A 189 1.93 -2.55 -5.56
N LEU A 190 1.61 -3.17 -6.68
CA LEU A 190 0.96 -4.48 -6.77
C LEU A 190 1.66 -5.29 -7.86
N CYS A 191 1.42 -6.60 -7.94
CA CYS A 191 2.02 -7.41 -8.99
C CYS A 191 0.98 -8.13 -9.85
N ILE A 192 1.36 -8.34 -11.12
CA ILE A 192 0.78 -9.38 -11.96
C ILE A 192 1.64 -10.63 -11.77
N LEU A 193 0.99 -11.72 -11.35
CA LEU A 193 1.60 -13.02 -11.12
C LEU A 193 2.13 -13.58 -12.45
N GLN A 194 3.38 -14.05 -12.41
CA GLN A 194 4.09 -14.69 -13.51
C GLN A 194 3.81 -16.20 -13.54
#